data_AF-A0AAN9JMX1-F1
#
_entry.id   AF-A0AAN9JMX1-F1
#
_cell.length_a   1.000
_cell.length_b   1.000
_cell.length_c   1.000
_cell.angle_alpha   90.00
_cell.angle_beta   90.00
_cell.angle_gamma   90.00
#
_symmetry.space_group_name_H-M   'P 1'
#
loop_
_entity.id
_entity.type
_entity.pdbx_description
1 polymer ?
#
loop_
_entity_poly.entity_id
_entity_poly.type
_entity_poly.pdbx_seq_one_letter_code
_entity_poly.pdbx_strand_id
1 'polypeptide(L)'
;MPLDVLVCNAVVYLPTAKEPAFTTEGFELSVGTNHLGHFLLSHLLLEDLSNSDYPSKRLIIVGSITGDLNGLNSSSMIDGGKFDGAKPYKDNKVCNMLTIQEFQRRFHEETGITFASLYPGCIATTGFV
;
A
#
# COMPACT_ATOMS: atom_id res chain seq x y z
N MET A 1 -13.54 -20.04 8.26
CA MET A 1 -12.47 -19.57 9.18
C MET A 1 -12.49 -18.06 9.11
N PRO A 2 -12.71 -17.34 10.22
CA PRO A 2 -12.76 -15.88 10.22
C PRO A 2 -11.39 -15.27 9.90
N LEU A 3 -11.38 -14.05 9.33
CA LEU A 3 -10.16 -13.30 9.03
C LEU A 3 -9.87 -12.32 10.17
N ASP A 4 -8.78 -12.52 10.89
CA ASP A 4 -8.49 -11.72 12.09
C ASP A 4 -7.56 -10.54 11.80
N VAL A 5 -6.59 -10.75 10.90
CA VAL A 5 -5.54 -9.79 10.58
C VAL A 5 -5.21 -9.84 9.09
N LEU A 6 -5.13 -8.67 8.46
CA LEU A 6 -4.64 -8.49 7.10
C LEU A 6 -3.32 -7.71 7.12
N VAL A 7 -2.30 -8.23 6.44
CA VAL A 7 -1.00 -7.55 6.26
C VAL A 7 -0.69 -7.39 4.77
N CYS A 8 -0.78 -6.17 4.27
CA CYS A 8 -0.41 -5.78 2.93
C CYS A 8 1.09 -5.46 2.86
N ASN A 9 1.90 -6.50 2.64
CA ASN A 9 3.36 -6.42 2.56
C ASN A 9 3.91 -6.49 1.13
N ALA A 10 3.16 -7.05 0.18
CA ALA A 10 3.66 -7.31 -1.17
C ALA A 10 4.09 -6.03 -1.89
N VAL A 11 5.27 -6.05 -2.51
CA VAL A 11 5.85 -4.88 -3.18
C VAL A 11 6.64 -5.32 -4.40
N VAL A 12 6.48 -4.57 -5.49
CA VAL A 12 7.38 -4.52 -6.64
C VAL A 12 8.21 -3.25 -6.56
N TYR A 13 9.52 -3.38 -6.74
CA TYR A 13 10.47 -2.26 -6.77
C TYR A 13 11.48 -2.47 -7.88
N LEU A 14 11.43 -1.61 -8.92
CA LEU A 14 12.25 -1.73 -10.13
C LEU A 14 13.03 -0.42 -10.39
N PRO A 15 14.00 -0.05 -9.53
CA PRO A 15 14.66 1.26 -9.59
C PRO A 15 15.53 1.48 -10.83
N THR A 16 15.99 0.41 -11.47
CA THR A 16 16.84 0.45 -12.67
C THR A 16 16.05 0.35 -13.97
N ALA A 17 14.72 0.23 -13.89
CA ALA A 17 13.86 0.23 -15.06
C ALA A 17 13.96 1.57 -15.79
N LYS A 18 14.15 1.49 -17.12
CA LYS A 18 14.22 2.67 -18.00
C LYS A 18 12.87 3.01 -18.62
N GLU A 19 11.99 2.02 -18.72
CA GLU A 19 10.65 2.13 -19.30
C GLU A 19 9.63 1.56 -18.32
N PRO A 20 8.39 2.10 -18.28
CA PRO A 20 7.33 1.58 -17.43
C PRO A 20 6.88 0.19 -17.87
N ALA A 21 6.59 -0.66 -16.90
CA ALA A 21 5.82 -1.88 -17.10
C ALA A 21 4.37 -1.63 -16.67
N PHE A 22 3.43 -2.37 -17.25
CA PHE A 22 2.00 -2.20 -16.97
C PHE A 22 1.36 -3.51 -16.50
N THR A 23 0.34 -3.40 -15.64
CA THR A 23 -0.54 -4.51 -15.27
C THR A 23 -1.48 -4.86 -16.43
N THR A 24 -2.19 -5.98 -16.32
CA THR A 24 -3.20 -6.41 -17.30
C THR A 24 -4.34 -5.40 -17.46
N GLU A 25 -4.60 -4.60 -16.44
CA GLU A 25 -5.62 -3.55 -16.40
C GLU A 25 -5.10 -2.19 -16.91
N GLY A 26 -3.81 -2.10 -17.27
CA GLY A 26 -3.21 -0.90 -17.84
C GLY A 26 -2.67 0.11 -16.83
N PHE A 27 -2.56 -0.24 -15.54
CA PHE A 27 -1.88 0.60 -14.55
C PHE A 27 -0.37 0.39 -14.61
N GLU A 28 0.44 1.39 -14.22
CA GLU A 28 1.87 1.11 -14.04
C GLU A 28 2.05 0.03 -12.97
N LEU A 29 2.97 -0.90 -13.23
CA LEU A 29 3.12 -2.14 -12.49
C LEU A 29 3.30 -1.94 -10.98
N SER A 30 4.16 -1.02 -10.56
CA SER A 30 4.43 -0.75 -9.15
C SER A 30 3.21 -0.12 -8.48
N VAL A 31 2.56 0.86 -9.10
CA VAL A 31 1.34 1.52 -8.59
C VAL A 31 0.17 0.54 -8.50
N GLY A 32 -0.05 -0.22 -9.56
CA GLY A 32 -1.05 -1.27 -9.64
C GLY A 32 -0.86 -2.32 -8.54
N THR A 33 0.37 -2.78 -8.34
CA THR A 33 0.67 -3.85 -7.36
C THR A 33 0.69 -3.32 -5.93
N ASN A 34 1.47 -2.28 -5.66
CA ASN A 34 1.83 -1.89 -4.29
C ASN A 34 0.74 -1.08 -3.59
N HIS A 35 -0.10 -0.40 -4.38
CA HIS A 35 -1.13 0.50 -3.88
C HIS A 35 -2.52 0.08 -4.31
N LEU A 36 -2.84 0.07 -5.62
CA LEU A 36 -4.21 -0.17 -6.09
C LEU A 36 -4.71 -1.58 -5.73
N GLY A 37 -3.86 -2.59 -5.91
CA GLY A 37 -4.17 -3.97 -5.52
C GLY A 37 -4.40 -4.10 -4.01
N HIS A 38 -3.53 -3.51 -3.19
CA HIS A 38 -3.71 -3.49 -1.74
C HIS A 38 -4.95 -2.71 -1.29
N PHE A 39 -5.24 -1.57 -1.91
CA PHE A 39 -6.42 -0.76 -1.62
C PHE A 39 -7.70 -1.54 -1.89
N LEU A 40 -7.80 -2.15 -3.07
CA LEU A 40 -8.97 -2.96 -3.45
C LEU A 40 -9.11 -4.18 -2.54
N LEU A 41 -8.03 -4.92 -2.30
CA LEU A 41 -8.03 -6.08 -1.42
C LEU A 41 -8.46 -5.72 0.00
N SER A 42 -7.93 -4.61 0.54
CA SER A 42 -8.27 -4.11 1.88
C SER A 42 -9.73 -3.72 1.98
N HIS A 43 -10.31 -3.17 0.92
CA HIS A 43 -11.72 -2.78 0.90
C HIS A 43 -12.64 -3.99 0.80
N LEU A 44 -12.31 -4.98 -0.05
CA LEU A 44 -13.09 -6.20 -0.21
C LEU A 44 -13.10 -7.05 1.07
N LEU A 45 -11.96 -7.16 1.74
CA LEU A 45 -11.80 -7.96 2.98
C LEU A 45 -12.22 -7.21 4.24
N LEU A 46 -12.72 -5.98 4.13
CA LEU A 46 -13.13 -5.19 5.29
C LEU A 46 -14.32 -5.84 6.01
N GLU A 47 -15.27 -6.37 5.24
CA GLU A 47 -16.43 -7.08 5.78
C GLU A 47 -16.01 -8.38 6.48
N ASP A 48 -15.12 -9.16 5.85
CA ASP A 48 -14.57 -10.39 6.42
C ASP A 48 -13.82 -10.14 7.75
N LEU A 49 -13.02 -9.07 7.80
CA LEU A 49 -12.37 -8.61 9.04
C LEU A 49 -13.41 -8.21 10.08
N SER A 50 -14.41 -7.43 9.71
CA SER A 50 -15.45 -6.95 10.63
C SER A 50 -16.20 -8.12 11.29
N ASN A 51 -16.49 -9.17 10.51
CA ASN A 51 -17.19 -10.38 10.93
C ASN A 51 -16.37 -11.30 11.84
N SER A 52 -15.05 -11.09 11.98
CA SER A 52 -14.24 -11.84 12.94
C SER A 52 -14.62 -11.48 14.39
N ASP A 53 -14.66 -12.52 15.24
CA ASP A 53 -14.86 -12.45 16.69
C ASP A 53 -13.56 -12.15 17.46
N TYR A 54 -12.43 -11.98 16.76
CA TYR A 54 -11.15 -11.66 17.38
C TYR A 54 -11.18 -10.27 18.04
N PRO A 55 -10.74 -10.12 19.30
CA PRO A 55 -10.86 -8.88 20.06
C PRO A 55 -9.89 -7.77 19.59
N SER A 56 -8.93 -8.07 18.72
CA SER A 56 -7.91 -7.12 18.26
C SER A 56 -7.66 -7.26 16.77
N LYS A 57 -8.72 -7.02 15.98
CA LYS A 57 -8.68 -7.01 14.51
C LYS A 57 -7.77 -5.93 13.98
N ARG A 58 -6.94 -6.26 12.99
CA ARG A 58 -5.95 -5.31 12.44
C ARG A 58 -5.86 -5.40 10.92
N LEU A 59 -5.75 -4.23 10.31
CA LEU A 59 -5.35 -4.09 8.90
C LEU A 59 -4.07 -3.26 8.87
N ILE A 60 -3.01 -3.88 8.37
CA ILE A 60 -1.67 -3.31 8.35
C ILE A 60 -1.20 -3.17 6.90
N ILE A 61 -0.79 -1.97 6.50
CA ILE A 61 -0.13 -1.77 5.21
C ILE A 61 1.32 -1.35 5.46
N VAL A 62 2.27 -2.01 4.78
CA VAL A 62 3.70 -1.73 4.94
C VAL A 62 4.09 -0.46 4.18
N GLY A 63 4.29 0.63 4.93
CA GLY A 63 4.65 1.96 4.45
C GLY A 63 6.15 2.28 4.55
N SER A 64 6.48 3.58 4.55
CA SER A 64 7.83 4.12 4.75
C SER A 64 7.76 5.43 5.54
N ILE A 65 8.80 5.76 6.30
CA ILE A 65 8.97 7.09 6.94
C ILE A 65 9.12 8.21 5.89
N THR A 66 9.65 7.90 4.71
CA THR A 66 10.16 8.89 3.75
C THR A 66 9.11 9.42 2.77
N GLY A 67 7.83 9.41 3.14
CA GLY A 67 6.79 9.97 2.30
C GLY A 67 6.76 11.49 2.38
N ASP A 68 7.54 12.18 1.54
CA ASP A 68 7.39 13.63 1.39
C ASP A 68 6.06 13.90 0.67
N LEU A 69 5.10 14.54 1.34
CA LEU A 69 3.81 14.94 0.75
C LEU A 69 4.01 15.88 -0.45
N ASN A 70 5.16 16.56 -0.54
CA ASN A 70 5.53 17.37 -1.70
C ASN A 70 5.86 16.53 -2.94
N GLY A 71 6.19 15.24 -2.77
CA GLY A 71 6.49 14.31 -3.86
C GLY A 71 5.26 13.85 -4.67
N LEU A 72 4.04 14.09 -4.16
CA LEU A 72 2.78 13.79 -4.84
C LEU A 72 2.50 14.71 -6.05
N ASN A 73 3.34 15.72 -6.30
CA ASN A 73 3.11 16.76 -7.31
C ASN A 73 4.17 16.85 -8.43
N SER A 74 4.94 15.79 -8.76
CA SER A 74 5.75 15.76 -10.00
C SER A 74 6.44 14.42 -10.35
N SER A 75 5.74 13.43 -10.90
CA SER A 75 6.11 12.54 -12.02
C SER A 75 5.06 11.43 -12.31
N SER A 76 4.99 11.06 -13.59
CA SER A 76 4.50 9.87 -14.34
C SER A 76 3.60 8.81 -13.73
N MET A 77 3.73 8.53 -12.45
CA MET A 77 3.28 7.29 -11.83
C MET A 77 1.83 7.39 -11.36
N ILE A 78 1.45 8.57 -10.88
CA ILE A 78 0.09 8.94 -10.50
C ILE A 78 -0.30 10.29 -11.13
N ASP A 79 0.68 11.16 -11.40
CA ASP A 79 0.44 12.53 -11.89
C ASP A 79 0.80 12.77 -13.38
N GLY A 80 1.29 11.75 -14.11
CA GLY A 80 1.40 11.78 -15.58
C GLY A 80 2.67 12.41 -16.20
N GLY A 81 3.70 12.78 -15.43
CA GLY A 81 5.03 13.18 -15.92
C GLY A 81 5.92 12.08 -16.58
N LYS A 82 7.25 12.25 -16.58
CA LYS A 82 8.23 11.32 -17.24
C LYS A 82 8.71 10.21 -16.30
N PHE A 83 8.64 8.95 -16.77
CA PHE A 83 8.98 7.75 -16.00
C PHE A 83 10.38 7.79 -15.38
N ASP A 84 10.43 7.44 -14.10
CA ASP A 84 11.63 7.21 -13.29
C ASP A 84 11.37 5.94 -12.48
N GLY A 85 12.14 4.86 -12.67
CA GLY A 85 11.90 3.56 -12.03
C GLY A 85 11.93 3.57 -10.50
N ALA A 86 12.55 4.56 -9.86
CA ALA A 86 12.59 4.65 -8.39
C ALA A 86 11.43 5.46 -7.79
N LYS A 87 10.85 6.40 -8.55
CA LYS A 87 9.71 7.22 -8.11
C LYS A 87 8.42 6.43 -7.79
N PRO A 88 7.92 5.48 -8.60
CA PRO A 88 6.70 4.71 -8.32
C PRO A 88 6.66 4.19 -6.90
N TYR A 89 7.78 3.62 -6.50
CA TYR A 89 7.93 3.00 -5.20
C TYR A 89 7.80 4.02 -4.07
N LYS A 90 8.38 5.21 -4.21
CA LYS A 90 8.28 6.28 -3.22
C LYS A 90 6.85 6.81 -3.11
N ASP A 91 6.20 7.06 -4.26
CA ASP A 91 4.84 7.59 -4.30
C ASP A 91 3.86 6.61 -3.64
N ASN A 92 3.97 5.32 -3.97
CA ASN A 92 3.14 4.27 -3.39
C ASN A 92 3.25 4.20 -1.87
N LYS A 93 4.42 4.50 -1.29
CA LYS A 93 4.59 4.51 0.17
C LYS A 93 3.81 5.64 0.83
N VAL A 94 3.74 6.81 0.19
CA VAL A 94 2.86 7.91 0.63
C VAL A 94 1.39 7.49 0.50
N CYS A 95 1.00 6.96 -0.66
CA CYS A 95 -0.38 6.55 -0.91
C CYS A 95 -0.86 5.49 0.09
N ASN A 96 0.00 4.53 0.46
CA ASN A 96 -0.32 3.52 1.48
C ASN A 96 -0.54 4.13 2.86
N MET A 97 0.22 5.17 3.24
CA MET A 97 -0.01 5.88 4.50
C MET A 97 -1.34 6.65 4.47
N LEU A 98 -1.64 7.33 3.36
CA LEU A 98 -2.92 8.03 3.18
C LEU A 98 -4.10 7.07 3.22
N THR A 99 -3.98 5.89 2.62
CA THR A 99 -5.01 4.84 2.71
C THR A 99 -5.25 4.42 4.14
N ILE A 100 -4.21 4.14 4.93
CA ILE A 100 -4.38 3.78 6.33
C ILE A 100 -5.04 4.92 7.12
N GLN A 101 -4.63 6.17 6.90
CA GLN A 101 -5.23 7.32 7.57
C GLN A 101 -6.72 7.46 7.22
N GLU A 102 -7.08 7.32 5.95
CA GLU A 102 -8.48 7.38 5.52
C GLU A 102 -9.29 6.19 5.99
N PHE A 103 -8.71 4.98 6.05
CA PHE A 103 -9.40 3.81 6.57
C PHE A 103 -9.65 3.95 8.07
N GLN A 104 -8.65 4.40 8.83
CA GLN A 104 -8.80 4.71 10.25
C GLN A 104 -9.91 5.75 10.45
N ARG A 105 -9.90 6.84 9.69
CA ARG A 105 -10.88 7.92 9.80
C ARG A 105 -12.30 7.49 9.43
N ARG A 106 -12.45 6.60 8.45
CA ARG A 106 -13.77 6.22 7.90
C ARG A 106 -14.40 5.02 8.60
N PHE A 107 -13.61 4.03 8.99
CA PHE A 107 -14.13 2.71 9.37
C PHE A 107 -13.83 2.30 10.81
N HIS A 108 -12.92 2.96 11.51
CA HIS A 108 -12.52 2.54 12.86
C HIS A 108 -13.69 2.52 13.86
N GLU A 109 -14.44 3.63 13.93
CA GLU A 109 -15.57 3.78 14.87
C GLU A 109 -16.68 2.76 14.61
N GLU A 110 -16.90 2.38 13.36
CA GLU A 110 -17.95 1.43 12.98
C GLU A 110 -17.53 -0.03 13.16
N THR A 111 -16.28 -0.37 12.81
CA THR A 111 -15.82 -1.77 12.73
C THR A 111 -15.01 -2.22 13.94
N GLY A 112 -14.47 -1.28 14.73
CA GLY A 112 -13.49 -1.55 15.78
C GLY A 112 -12.14 -2.07 15.28
N ILE A 113 -11.92 -2.12 13.96
CA ILE A 113 -10.66 -2.57 13.36
C ILE A 113 -9.59 -1.50 13.60
N THR A 114 -8.39 -1.93 14.00
CA THR A 114 -7.23 -1.04 14.08
C THR A 114 -6.53 -0.98 12.73
N PHE A 115 -6.43 0.20 12.14
CA PHE A 115 -5.70 0.43 10.90
C PHE A 115 -4.32 1.02 11.22
N ALA A 116 -3.26 0.36 10.77
CA ALA A 116 -1.89 0.78 11.08
C ALA A 116 -0.98 0.71 9.86
N SER A 117 0.02 1.59 9.84
CA SER A 117 1.12 1.52 8.90
C SER A 117 2.39 1.14 9.65
N LEU A 118 3.22 0.30 9.05
CA LEU A 118 4.50 -0.14 9.60
C LEU A 118 5.63 0.23 8.64
N TYR A 119 6.71 0.79 9.19
CA TYR A 119 8.00 0.88 8.52
C TYR A 119 9.03 0.07 9.34
N PRO A 120 9.47 -1.09 8.85
CA PRO A 120 10.37 -1.96 9.61
C PRO A 120 11.85 -1.51 9.57
N GLY A 121 12.15 -0.37 8.93
CA GLY A 121 13.51 0.10 8.70
C GLY A 121 14.04 -0.21 7.30
N CYS A 122 15.29 0.18 7.05
CA CYS A 122 15.99 -0.17 5.81
C CYS A 122 16.44 -1.64 5.89
N ILE A 123 15.65 -2.54 5.32
CA ILE A 123 15.98 -3.97 5.22
C ILE A 123 16.69 -4.19 3.88
N ALA A 124 18.01 -4.35 3.92
CA ALA A 124 18.83 -4.52 2.71
C ALA A 124 18.70 -5.91 2.06
N THR A 125 18.19 -6.90 2.79
CA THR A 125 18.03 -8.28 2.33
C THR A 125 16.66 -8.81 2.75
N THR A 126 15.82 -9.17 1.78
CA THR A 126 14.47 -9.69 2.04
C THR A 126 14.46 -11.20 2.29
N GLY A 127 15.60 -11.88 2.13
CA GLY A 127 15.74 -13.32 2.41
C GLY A 127 14.96 -14.25 1.47
N PHE A 128 14.23 -13.70 0.49
CA PHE A 128 13.60 -14.48 -0.57
C PHE A 128 14.66 -14.78 -1.64
N VAL A 129 15.14 -16.02 -1.62
CA VAL A 129 16.03 -16.61 -2.64
C VAL A 129 15.19 -17.44 -3.60
#